data_AF-A0A4Y2UHB0-F1
#
_entry.id   AF-A0A4Y2UHB0-F1
#
_cell.length_a   1.000
_cell.length_b   1.000
_cell.length_c   1.000
_cell.angle_alpha   90.00
_cell.angle_beta   90.00
_cell.angle_gamma   90.00
#
_symmetry.space_group_name_H-M   'P 1'
#
loop_
_entity.id
_entity.type
_entity.pdbx_description
1 polymer ?
#
loop_
_entity_poly.entity_id
_entity_poly.type
_entity_poly.pdbx_seq_one_letter_code
_entity_poly.pdbx_strand_id
1 'polypeptide(L)'
;MRTWRILENAAFNYDPSADYISDPSCIIGPISVTCEHCEAKKWIGEAPGMCCNGGKVQLPRLMDPPESLRTLLIGDSAEVKHFLNNIRRYNSCFQMTSFSTTKEIRESGYMPTFKVQGQIYHRIGSLYSLANAEPKFLQIYFVGDSAEQAEQRCKNLPQTRQDIVLQLQGMQDHHNCYVQSFKSALNLKW
;
A
#
# COMPACT_ATOMS: atom_id res chain seq x y z
N MET A 1 33.51 -22.83 -0.27
CA MET A 1 32.12 -23.33 -0.10
C MET A 1 31.17 -22.13 -0.21
N ARG A 2 30.04 -22.25 -0.92
CA ARG A 2 29.06 -21.15 -0.97
C ARG A 2 28.37 -21.07 0.40
N THR A 3 28.49 -19.94 1.08
CA THR A 3 28.09 -19.69 2.48
C THR A 3 26.61 -19.92 2.77
N TRP A 4 25.72 -19.79 1.78
CA TRP A 4 24.27 -19.93 1.97
C TRP A 4 23.81 -21.36 2.31
N ARG A 5 24.58 -22.41 2.01
CA ARG A 5 24.22 -23.80 2.40
C ARG A 5 24.21 -24.02 3.92
N ILE A 6 24.84 -23.13 4.68
CA ILE A 6 24.92 -23.22 6.15
C ILE A 6 23.54 -23.01 6.79
N LEU A 7 22.67 -22.21 6.16
CA LEU A 7 21.33 -21.90 6.63
C LEU A 7 20.22 -22.59 5.82
N GLU A 8 20.56 -23.62 5.04
CA GLU A 8 19.58 -24.36 4.26
C GLU A 8 18.51 -24.96 5.20
N ASN A 9 17.25 -24.61 4.98
CA ASN A 9 16.10 -24.95 5.84
C ASN A 9 16.13 -24.41 7.28
N ALA A 10 17.08 -23.54 7.65
CA ALA A 10 17.17 -22.97 9.00
C ALA A 10 15.92 -22.17 9.38
N ALA A 11 15.23 -21.56 8.40
CA ALA A 11 13.99 -20.83 8.62
C ALA A 11 12.84 -21.69 9.20
N PHE A 12 12.85 -23.02 8.99
CA PHE A 12 11.86 -23.93 9.57
C PHE A 12 12.11 -24.23 11.04
N ASN A 13 13.31 -23.94 11.55
CA ASN A 13 13.71 -24.10 12.94
C ASN A 13 14.02 -22.72 13.55
N TYR A 14 13.09 -21.78 13.40
CA TYR A 14 13.25 -20.43 13.93
C TYR A 14 13.38 -20.46 15.47
N ASP A 15 14.46 -19.86 15.96
CA ASP A 15 14.75 -19.65 17.39
C ASP A 15 14.67 -18.14 17.70
N PRO A 16 13.63 -17.67 18.41
CA PRO A 16 13.48 -16.25 18.72
C PRO A 16 14.58 -15.68 19.63
N SER A 17 15.42 -16.53 20.24
CA SER A 17 16.55 -16.10 21.08
C SER A 17 17.86 -15.91 20.31
N ALA A 18 17.93 -16.36 19.05
CA ALA A 18 19.12 -16.24 18.22
C ALA A 18 19.27 -14.82 17.64
N ASP A 19 20.50 -14.31 17.62
CA ASP A 19 20.83 -13.04 16.97
C ASP A 19 21.09 -13.24 15.46
N TYR A 20 20.02 -13.34 14.69
CA TYR A 20 20.08 -13.49 13.23
C TYR A 20 20.61 -12.25 12.51
N ILE A 21 20.58 -11.06 13.14
CA ILE A 21 20.99 -9.81 12.51
C ILE A 21 22.51 -9.78 12.34
N SER A 22 23.23 -10.29 13.33
CA SER A 22 24.70 -10.34 13.34
C SER A 22 25.29 -11.55 12.61
N ASP A 23 24.46 -12.51 12.16
CA ASP A 23 24.93 -13.72 11.50
C ASP A 23 25.59 -13.41 10.14
N PRO A 24 26.89 -13.69 9.94
CA PRO A 24 27.59 -13.41 8.68
C PRO A 24 26.97 -14.10 7.45
N SER A 25 26.26 -15.22 7.65
CA SER A 25 25.59 -15.94 6.57
C SER A 25 24.28 -15.27 6.13
N CYS A 26 23.73 -14.35 6.92
CA CYS A 26 22.60 -13.47 6.58
C CYS A 26 23.03 -12.15 5.92
N ILE A 27 24.34 -11.84 5.87
CA ILE A 27 24.86 -10.59 5.30
C ILE A 27 25.04 -10.74 3.79
N ILE A 28 24.07 -10.25 3.01
CA ILE A 28 24.05 -10.33 1.53
C ILE A 28 24.90 -9.20 0.88
N GLY A 29 25.29 -8.18 1.65
CA GLY A 29 26.06 -7.02 1.18
C GLY A 29 25.21 -5.95 0.46
N PRO A 30 25.85 -4.87 -0.04
CA PRO A 30 25.14 -3.76 -0.66
C PRO A 30 24.70 -4.06 -2.09
N ILE A 31 23.60 -3.40 -2.51
CA ILE A 31 23.06 -3.47 -3.86
C ILE A 31 23.88 -2.58 -4.84
N SER A 32 25.08 -3.04 -5.17
CA SER A 32 26.13 -2.25 -5.82
C SER A 32 26.31 -2.51 -7.31
N VAL A 33 25.83 -3.66 -7.81
CA VAL A 33 25.95 -4.02 -9.22
C VAL A 33 24.82 -3.35 -10.00
N THR A 34 25.11 -2.74 -11.15
CA THR A 34 24.09 -2.12 -12.01
C THR A 34 23.99 -2.92 -13.31
N CYS A 35 22.78 -3.30 -13.71
CA CYS A 35 22.57 -3.99 -14.98
C CYS A 35 22.82 -3.06 -16.17
N GLU A 36 23.61 -3.48 -17.15
CA GLU A 36 23.92 -2.71 -18.36
C GLU A 36 22.72 -2.53 -19.30
N HIS A 37 21.71 -3.38 -19.21
CA HIS A 37 20.55 -3.34 -20.10
C HIS A 37 19.36 -2.54 -19.55
N CYS A 38 19.10 -2.63 -18.24
CA CYS A 38 17.90 -2.03 -17.63
C CYS A 38 18.19 -1.15 -16.41
N GLU A 39 19.46 -0.89 -16.08
CA GLU A 39 19.90 -0.06 -14.96
C GLU A 39 19.46 -0.56 -13.56
N ALA A 40 18.83 -1.74 -13.49
CA ALA A 40 18.43 -2.34 -12.22
C ALA A 40 19.64 -2.56 -11.31
N LYS A 41 19.49 -2.18 -10.04
CA LYS A 41 20.46 -2.44 -8.98
C LYS A 41 20.37 -3.90 -8.55
N LYS A 42 21.52 -4.54 -8.34
CA LYS A 42 21.69 -5.96 -8.05
C LYS A 42 22.67 -6.20 -6.91
N TRP A 43 22.50 -7.32 -6.21
CA TRP A 43 23.48 -7.81 -5.24
C TRP A 43 24.64 -8.55 -5.91
N ILE A 44 25.79 -8.56 -5.22
CA ILE A 44 26.97 -9.31 -5.65
C ILE A 44 26.66 -10.81 -5.52
N GLY A 45 26.57 -11.51 -6.65
CA GLY A 45 26.25 -12.95 -6.69
C GLY A 45 24.91 -13.29 -7.36
N GLU A 46 24.07 -12.29 -7.64
CA GLU A 46 22.85 -12.52 -8.43
C GLU A 46 23.17 -12.87 -9.89
N ALA A 47 22.48 -13.88 -10.41
CA ALA A 47 22.64 -14.30 -11.80
C ALA A 47 22.40 -13.13 -12.78
N PRO A 48 23.15 -13.03 -13.90
CA PRO A 48 23.01 -11.95 -14.87
C PRO A 48 21.56 -11.69 -15.31
N GLY A 49 20.77 -12.75 -15.46
CA GLY A 49 19.38 -12.68 -15.94
C GLY A 49 18.30 -12.32 -14.91
N MET A 50 18.61 -12.11 -13.63
CA MET A 50 17.57 -11.91 -12.59
C MET A 50 16.65 -10.69 -12.80
N CYS A 51 17.11 -9.64 -13.49
CA CYS A 51 16.34 -8.40 -13.68
C CYS A 51 15.61 -8.34 -15.02
N CYS A 52 16.33 -8.55 -16.13
CA CYS A 52 15.80 -8.38 -17.49
C CYS A 52 16.08 -9.59 -18.40
N ASN A 53 16.44 -10.74 -17.82
CA ASN A 53 16.85 -11.94 -18.55
C ASN A 53 17.96 -11.66 -19.60
N GLY A 54 18.95 -10.84 -19.22
CA GLY A 54 20.05 -10.46 -20.11
C GLY A 54 19.63 -9.55 -21.26
N GLY A 55 18.73 -8.59 -20.99
CA GLY A 55 18.24 -7.62 -21.97
C GLY A 55 17.07 -8.10 -22.83
N LYS A 56 16.60 -9.33 -22.65
CA LYS A 56 15.45 -9.89 -23.39
C LYS A 56 14.11 -9.31 -22.95
N VAL A 57 14.04 -8.78 -21.73
CA VAL A 57 12.84 -8.14 -21.18
C VAL A 57 13.10 -6.65 -21.05
N GLN A 58 12.36 -5.84 -21.80
CA GLN A 58 12.36 -4.40 -21.66
C GLN A 58 11.08 -3.97 -20.93
N LEU A 59 11.21 -3.64 -19.65
CA LEU A 59 10.11 -3.08 -18.88
C LEU A 59 9.97 -1.58 -19.20
N PRO A 60 8.75 -1.06 -19.36
CA PRO A 60 8.56 0.39 -19.44
C PRO A 60 9.05 1.03 -18.14
N ARG A 61 9.61 2.25 -18.26
CA ARG A 61 9.99 3.03 -17.08
C ARG A 61 8.73 3.29 -16.25
N LEU A 62 8.85 3.09 -14.94
CA LEU A 62 7.80 3.49 -14.02
C LEU A 62 7.62 5.00 -14.14
N MET A 63 6.38 5.42 -14.32
CA MET A 63 6.05 6.85 -14.30
C MET A 63 6.21 7.34 -12.87
N ASP A 64 6.75 8.56 -12.73
CA ASP A 64 6.78 9.21 -11.43
C ASP A 64 5.35 9.36 -10.89
N PRO A 65 5.15 9.21 -9.56
CA PRO A 65 3.87 9.49 -8.95
C PRO A 65 3.51 10.98 -9.16
N PRO A 66 2.21 11.33 -9.17
CA PRO A 66 1.79 12.74 -9.21
C PRO A 66 2.47 13.55 -8.11
N GLU A 67 2.79 14.81 -8.40
CA GLU A 67 3.67 15.64 -7.55
C GLU A 67 3.19 15.74 -6.09
N SER A 68 1.87 15.78 -5.88
CA SER A 68 1.26 15.74 -4.55
C SER A 68 1.66 14.52 -3.73
N LEU A 69 1.66 13.34 -4.33
CA LEU A 69 2.09 12.11 -3.66
C LEU A 69 3.61 12.03 -3.60
N ARG A 70 4.31 12.49 -4.63
CA ARG A 70 5.78 12.49 -4.67
C ARG A 70 6.38 13.29 -3.51
N THR A 71 5.86 14.49 -3.26
CA THR A 71 6.29 15.34 -2.13
C THR A 71 6.03 14.65 -0.79
N LEU A 72 4.87 14.03 -0.63
CA LEU A 72 4.50 13.28 0.59
C LEU A 72 5.34 12.01 0.82
N LEU A 73 5.93 11.43 -0.23
CA LEU A 73 6.76 10.23 -0.12
C LEU A 73 8.25 10.50 0.10
N ILE A 74 8.78 11.60 -0.46
CA ILE A 74 10.22 11.83 -0.56
C ILE A 74 10.69 13.07 0.23
N GLY A 75 9.78 13.99 0.59
CA GLY A 75 10.15 15.20 1.32
C GLY A 75 10.60 14.96 2.77
N ASP A 76 11.01 16.02 3.47
CA ASP A 76 11.49 15.97 4.86
C ASP A 76 10.74 16.93 5.82
N SER A 77 9.66 17.54 5.34
CA SER A 77 8.86 18.46 6.14
C SER A 77 8.15 17.72 7.30
N ALA A 78 7.70 18.48 8.30
CA ALA A 78 6.89 17.94 9.40
C ALA A 78 5.58 17.29 8.89
N GLU A 79 5.03 17.83 7.79
CA GLU A 79 3.86 17.27 7.11
C GLU A 79 4.16 15.89 6.52
N VAL A 80 5.30 15.73 5.83
CA VAL A 80 5.74 14.45 5.26
C VAL A 80 5.95 13.42 6.36
N LYS A 81 6.64 13.78 7.44
CA LYS A 81 6.83 12.91 8.60
C LYS A 81 5.50 12.48 9.20
N HIS A 82 4.56 13.41 9.34
CA HIS A 82 3.21 13.10 9.81
C HIS A 82 2.47 12.14 8.85
N PHE A 83 2.53 12.39 7.54
CA PHE A 83 1.93 11.53 6.53
C PHE A 83 2.50 10.11 6.58
N LEU A 84 3.83 9.96 6.54
CA LEU A 84 4.50 8.65 6.55
C LEU A 84 4.18 7.86 7.82
N ASN A 85 4.18 8.52 8.99
CA ASN A 85 3.80 7.89 10.25
C ASN A 85 2.33 7.41 10.28
N ASN A 86 1.46 8.04 9.49
CA ASN A 86 0.03 7.73 9.43
C ASN A 86 -0.42 7.18 8.06
N ILE A 87 0.50 6.73 7.20
CA ILE A 87 0.23 6.45 5.78
C ILE A 87 -0.89 5.42 5.58
N ARG A 88 -0.98 4.43 6.47
CA ARG A 88 -2.06 3.42 6.43
C ARG A 88 -3.43 4.05 6.64
N ARG A 89 -3.54 5.08 7.48
CA ARG A 89 -4.80 5.81 7.70
C ARG A 89 -5.17 6.62 6.48
N TYR A 90 -4.21 7.33 5.89
CA TYR A 90 -4.44 8.06 4.63
C TYR A 90 -4.89 7.11 3.50
N ASN A 91 -4.26 5.94 3.36
CA ASN A 91 -4.72 4.93 2.39
C ASN A 91 -6.15 4.46 2.71
N SER A 92 -6.46 4.24 3.99
CA SER A 92 -7.80 3.85 4.42
C SER A 92 -8.86 4.94 4.19
N CYS A 93 -8.48 6.23 4.21
CA CYS A 93 -9.40 7.33 3.91
C CYS A 93 -10.05 7.16 2.53
N PHE A 94 -9.35 6.58 1.56
CA PHE A 94 -9.78 6.48 0.17
C PHE A 94 -10.24 5.07 -0.26
N GLN A 95 -10.37 4.13 0.68
CA GLN A 95 -10.85 2.78 0.39
C GLN A 95 -12.30 2.79 -0.14
N MET A 96 -12.48 2.21 -1.32
CA MET A 96 -13.81 2.06 -1.96
C MET A 96 -14.44 0.68 -1.71
N THR A 97 -13.64 -0.33 -1.37
CA THR A 97 -14.09 -1.70 -1.20
C THR A 97 -13.68 -2.22 0.15
N SER A 98 -14.59 -2.95 0.80
CA SER A 98 -14.29 -3.67 2.04
C SER A 98 -14.09 -5.16 1.75
N PHE A 99 -13.20 -5.78 2.52
CA PHE A 99 -12.99 -7.21 2.54
C PHE A 99 -13.61 -7.78 3.80
N SER A 100 -14.45 -8.81 3.68
CA SER A 100 -15.13 -9.42 4.83
C SER A 100 -15.08 -10.94 4.75
N THR A 101 -15.11 -11.58 5.92
CA THR A 101 -15.12 -13.02 6.09
C THR A 101 -16.20 -13.43 7.08
N THR A 102 -16.70 -14.66 6.94
CA THR A 102 -17.53 -15.34 7.92
C THR A 102 -16.80 -15.65 9.22
N LYS A 103 -15.49 -15.92 9.17
CA LYS A 103 -14.68 -16.27 10.35
C LYS A 103 -13.23 -15.83 10.17
N GLU A 104 -12.79 -14.96 11.07
CA GLU A 104 -11.38 -14.62 11.28
C GLU A 104 -10.79 -15.60 12.30
N ILE A 105 -9.65 -16.22 11.97
CA ILE A 105 -8.90 -17.05 12.91
C ILE A 105 -7.78 -16.20 13.50
N ARG A 106 -7.86 -15.96 14.81
CA ARG A 106 -6.81 -15.30 15.59
C ARG A 106 -6.04 -16.35 16.37
N GLU A 107 -4.77 -16.51 16.05
CA GLU A 107 -3.85 -17.35 16.82
C GLU A 107 -3.02 -16.47 17.76
N SER A 108 -2.67 -17.00 18.93
CA SER A 108 -1.80 -16.33 19.88
C SER A 108 -0.34 -16.34 19.40
N GLY A 109 0.38 -15.24 19.64
CA GLY A 109 1.77 -15.07 19.19
C GLY A 109 1.88 -14.08 18.03
N TYR A 110 3.08 -13.93 17.48
CA TYR A 110 3.29 -13.08 16.30
C TYR A 110 2.81 -13.82 15.05
N MET A 111 1.73 -13.35 14.44
CA MET A 111 1.24 -13.80 13.14
C MET A 111 1.25 -12.61 12.17
N PRO A 112 2.20 -12.53 11.22
CA PRO A 112 2.24 -11.42 10.25
C PRO A 112 1.14 -11.52 9.19
N THR A 113 0.32 -12.57 9.22
CA THR A 113 -0.77 -12.85 8.29
C THR A 113 -2.10 -12.89 9.04
N PHE A 114 -3.22 -12.80 8.32
CA PHE A 114 -4.54 -13.10 8.87
C PHE A 114 -5.04 -14.41 8.25
N LYS A 115 -5.61 -15.30 9.06
CA LYS A 115 -6.13 -16.58 8.60
C LYS A 115 -7.65 -16.49 8.45
N VAL A 116 -8.13 -16.85 7.28
CA VAL A 116 -9.55 -16.80 6.93
C VAL A 116 -10.05 -18.22 6.72
N GLN A 117 -11.16 -18.59 7.37
CA GLN A 117 -11.82 -19.88 7.15
C GLN A 117 -13.21 -19.66 6.56
N GLY A 118 -13.47 -20.31 5.43
CA GLY A 118 -14.74 -20.21 4.71
C GLY A 118 -14.64 -19.31 3.48
N GLN A 119 -15.74 -18.65 3.16
CA GLN A 119 -15.90 -17.93 1.90
C GLN A 119 -15.53 -16.45 2.06
N ILE A 120 -14.77 -15.96 1.08
CA ILE A 120 -14.35 -14.56 0.98
C ILE A 120 -15.40 -13.81 0.17
N TYR A 121 -15.79 -12.63 0.66
CA TYR A 121 -16.71 -11.74 -0.05
C TYR A 121 -16.05 -10.37 -0.23
N HIS A 122 -16.03 -9.90 -1.48
CA HIS A 122 -15.82 -8.50 -1.77
C HIS A 122 -17.16 -7.78 -1.62
N ARG A 123 -17.29 -6.96 -0.58
CA ARG A 123 -18.51 -6.22 -0.31
C ARG A 123 -18.35 -4.78 -0.79
N ILE A 124 -19.08 -4.46 -1.84
CA ILE A 124 -19.39 -3.08 -2.22
C ILE A 124 -20.60 -2.69 -1.36
N GLY A 125 -20.38 -1.82 -0.38
CA GLY A 125 -21.46 -1.32 0.47
C GLY A 125 -22.48 -0.50 -0.33
N SER A 126 -23.61 -0.19 0.30
CA SER A 126 -24.59 0.76 -0.25
C SER A 126 -23.92 2.08 -0.65
N LEU A 127 -24.26 2.61 -1.82
CA LEU A 127 -23.77 3.91 -2.30
C LEU A 127 -24.23 5.06 -1.40
N TYR A 128 -25.44 4.95 -0.86
CA TYR A 128 -26.01 5.93 0.05
C TYR A 128 -25.93 5.44 1.49
N SER A 129 -25.70 6.36 2.42
CA SER A 129 -25.88 6.07 3.83
C SER A 129 -27.37 5.86 4.14
N LEU A 130 -27.66 5.05 5.16
CA LEU A 130 -29.01 4.93 5.69
C LEU A 130 -29.44 6.27 6.30
N ALA A 131 -30.74 6.49 6.44
CA ALA A 131 -31.27 7.68 7.12
C ALA A 131 -30.61 7.82 8.52
N ASN A 132 -30.06 8.99 8.80
CA ASN A 132 -29.33 9.34 10.03
C ASN A 132 -28.00 8.60 10.25
N ALA A 133 -27.48 7.89 9.24
CA ALA A 133 -26.15 7.28 9.31
C ALA A 133 -25.09 8.17 8.66
N GLU A 134 -23.95 8.27 9.34
CA GLU A 134 -22.76 8.96 8.84
C GLU A 134 -22.17 8.22 7.63
N PRO A 135 -21.85 8.93 6.52
CA PRO A 135 -21.24 8.34 5.35
C PRO A 135 -19.86 7.73 5.66
N LYS A 136 -19.61 6.52 5.14
CA LYS A 136 -18.35 5.79 5.32
C LYS A 136 -17.84 5.18 4.02
N PHE A 137 -16.52 5.03 3.91
CA PHE A 137 -15.85 4.38 2.78
C PHE A 137 -16.26 5.00 1.43
N LEU A 138 -16.79 4.19 0.52
CA LEU A 138 -17.29 4.60 -0.79
C LEU A 138 -18.40 5.65 -0.73
N GLN A 139 -19.21 5.67 0.34
CA GLN A 139 -20.32 6.61 0.50
C GLN A 139 -19.85 8.06 0.53
N ILE A 140 -18.62 8.27 0.99
CA ILE A 140 -18.04 9.60 1.12
C ILE A 140 -17.86 10.27 -0.25
N TYR A 141 -17.71 9.50 -1.34
CA TYR A 141 -17.63 10.08 -2.69
C TYR A 141 -18.97 10.68 -3.17
N PHE A 142 -20.07 10.43 -2.45
CA PHE A 142 -21.43 10.79 -2.83
C PHE A 142 -22.08 11.83 -1.93
N VAL A 143 -21.33 12.37 -0.97
CA VAL A 143 -21.86 13.37 -0.04
C VAL A 143 -21.15 14.69 -0.26
N GLY A 144 -21.94 15.76 -0.23
CA GLY A 144 -21.42 17.10 -0.10
C GLY A 144 -20.47 17.56 -1.19
N ASP A 145 -19.74 18.63 -0.89
CA ASP A 145 -18.61 19.10 -1.68
C ASP A 145 -17.27 18.45 -1.25
N SER A 146 -16.18 18.79 -1.96
CA SER A 146 -14.86 18.22 -1.67
C SER A 146 -14.38 18.48 -0.22
N ALA A 147 -14.75 19.60 0.38
CA ALA A 147 -14.34 19.94 1.75
C ALA A 147 -15.11 19.09 2.78
N GLU A 148 -16.41 18.94 2.59
CA GLU A 148 -17.27 18.08 3.42
C GLU A 148 -16.83 16.61 3.34
N GLN A 149 -16.43 16.14 2.14
CA GLN A 149 -15.85 14.81 1.96
C GLN A 149 -14.56 14.63 2.76
N ALA A 150 -13.66 15.60 2.70
CA ALA A 150 -12.39 15.54 3.43
C ALA A 150 -12.61 15.57 4.95
N GLU A 151 -13.52 16.42 5.43
CA GLU A 151 -13.92 16.46 6.84
C GLU A 151 -14.48 15.10 7.29
N GLN A 152 -15.37 14.50 6.49
CA GLN A 152 -15.94 13.20 6.79
C GLN A 152 -14.88 12.09 6.83
N ARG A 153 -13.88 12.12 5.94
CA ARG A 153 -12.74 11.18 5.98
C ARG A 153 -11.93 11.35 7.27
N CYS A 154 -11.65 12.58 7.68
CA CYS A 154 -10.92 12.87 8.92
C CYS A 154 -11.70 12.47 10.18
N LYS A 155 -13.03 12.64 10.17
CA LYS A 155 -13.92 12.17 11.24
C LYS A 155 -13.91 10.64 11.34
N ASN A 156 -13.95 9.95 10.21
CA ASN A 156 -13.92 8.49 10.16
C ASN A 156 -12.56 7.90 10.56
N LEU A 157 -11.45 8.58 10.22
CA LEU A 157 -10.09 8.17 10.56
C LEU A 157 -9.35 9.30 11.31
N PRO A 158 -9.45 9.31 12.65
CA PRO A 158 -8.76 10.29 13.48
C PRO A 158 -7.25 10.31 13.22
N GLN A 159 -6.58 11.39 13.61
CA GLN A 159 -5.13 11.62 13.41
C GLN A 159 -4.70 11.76 11.94
N THR A 160 -5.65 11.90 11.02
CA THR A 160 -5.39 12.43 9.67
C THR A 160 -5.61 13.95 9.67
N ARG A 161 -4.90 14.65 8.79
CA ARG A 161 -5.06 16.10 8.59
C ARG A 161 -5.83 16.36 7.31
N GLN A 162 -6.75 17.32 7.38
CA GLN A 162 -7.68 17.63 6.30
C GLN A 162 -6.98 18.19 5.05
N ASP A 163 -5.90 18.97 5.22
CA ASP A 163 -5.09 19.51 4.13
C ASP A 163 -4.47 18.40 3.27
N ILE A 164 -3.86 17.39 3.91
CA ILE A 164 -3.29 16.23 3.21
C ILE A 164 -4.39 15.40 2.55
N VAL A 165 -5.54 15.22 3.22
CA VAL A 165 -6.69 14.51 2.62
C VAL A 165 -7.20 15.25 1.38
N LEU A 166 -7.33 16.57 1.42
CA LEU A 166 -7.75 17.37 0.26
C LEU A 166 -6.76 17.26 -0.89
N GLN A 167 -5.46 17.33 -0.60
CA GLN A 167 -4.42 17.19 -1.60
C GLN A 167 -4.47 15.82 -2.30
N LEU A 168 -4.60 14.73 -1.53
CA LEU A 168 -4.73 13.38 -2.06
C LEU A 168 -6.05 13.15 -2.80
N GLN A 169 -7.15 13.75 -2.33
CA GLN A 169 -8.44 13.68 -2.99
C GLN A 169 -8.39 14.37 -4.35
N GLY A 170 -7.87 15.59 -4.40
CA GLY A 170 -7.67 16.32 -5.66
C GLY A 170 -6.80 15.53 -6.63
N MET A 171 -5.70 14.95 -6.16
CA MET A 171 -4.86 14.07 -6.99
C MET A 171 -5.66 12.89 -7.57
N GLN A 172 -6.45 12.21 -6.76
CA GLN A 172 -7.23 11.07 -7.22
C GLN A 172 -8.31 11.48 -8.22
N ASP A 173 -8.97 12.62 -8.01
CA ASP A 173 -9.96 13.13 -8.95
C ASP A 173 -9.36 13.44 -10.33
N HIS A 174 -8.11 13.90 -10.38
CA HIS A 174 -7.43 14.24 -11.64
C HIS A 174 -6.77 13.04 -12.33
N HIS A 175 -6.24 12.08 -11.57
CA HIS A 175 -5.37 11.03 -12.13
C HIS A 175 -5.94 9.60 -12.02
N ASN A 176 -6.90 9.34 -11.12
CA ASN A 176 -7.43 8.00 -10.91
C ASN A 176 -8.68 7.78 -11.79
N CYS A 177 -8.51 7.05 -12.90
CA CYS A 177 -9.58 6.75 -13.84
C CYS A 177 -10.77 6.00 -13.21
N TYR A 178 -10.54 5.22 -12.15
CA TYR A 178 -11.62 4.55 -11.42
C TYR A 178 -12.44 5.54 -10.61
N VAL A 179 -11.80 6.50 -9.93
CA VAL A 179 -12.49 7.57 -9.20
C VAL A 179 -13.31 8.42 -10.17
N GLN A 180 -12.75 8.76 -11.34
CA GLN A 180 -13.45 9.50 -12.39
C GLN A 180 -14.65 8.72 -12.93
N SER A 181 -14.47 7.44 -13.23
CA SER A 181 -15.57 6.57 -13.70
C SER A 181 -16.67 6.45 -12.65
N PHE A 182 -16.29 6.27 -11.38
CA PHE A 182 -17.20 6.12 -10.24
C PHE A 182 -18.00 7.40 -9.97
N LYS A 183 -17.34 8.57 -10.02
CA LYS A 183 -18.01 9.87 -9.92
C LYS A 183 -18.87 10.16 -11.15
N SER A 184 -18.47 9.75 -12.36
CA SER A 184 -19.25 9.97 -13.58
C SER A 184 -20.54 9.17 -13.62
N ALA A 185 -20.56 7.97 -13.01
CA ALA A 185 -21.78 7.18 -12.86
C ALA A 185 -22.90 7.92 -12.11
N LEU A 186 -22.59 8.96 -11.31
CA LEU A 186 -23.58 9.82 -10.66
C LEU A 186 -24.31 10.77 -11.61
N ASN A 187 -23.63 11.20 -12.68
CA ASN A 187 -24.22 12.12 -13.66
C ASN A 187 -25.20 11.41 -14.58
N LEU A 188 -25.15 10.08 -14.62
CA LEU A 188 -26.14 9.22 -15.25
C LEU A 188 -27.30 9.04 -14.26
N LYS A 189 -28.17 10.06 -14.16
CA LYS A 189 -29.47 9.91 -13.50
C LYS A 189 -30.26 8.82 -14.25
N TRP A 190 -30.61 7.73 -13.57
CA TRP A 190 -31.66 6.80 -13.99
C TRP A 190 -33.00 7.29 -13.46
#